data_AF-A0A818ZAH4-F1
#
_entry.id   AF-A0A818ZAH4-F1
#
_cell.length_a   1.000
_cell.length_b   1.000
_cell.length_c   1.000
_cell.angle_alpha   90.00
_cell.angle_beta   90.00
_cell.angle_gamma   90.00
#
_symmetry.space_group_name_H-M   'P 1'
#
loop_
_entity.id
_entity.type
_entity.pdbx_description
1 polymer ?
#
loop_
_entity_poly.entity_id
_entity_poly.type
_entity_poly.pdbx_seq_one_letter_code
_entity_poly.pdbx_strand_id
1 'polypeptide(L)' 'MSSELTLEQSTKSFDGYQYVYSHDSYTVDCNMKFGIYVPSIADKECVPLLIFLSG' A
#
# COMPACT_ATOMS: atom_id res chain seq x y z
N MET A 1 -6.05 -16.53 -4.77
CA MET A 1 -4.83 -16.78 -3.98
C MET A 1 -4.51 -15.50 -3.25
N SER A 2 -4.43 -15.51 -1.92
CA SER A 2 -3.98 -14.36 -1.15
C SER A 2 -2.45 -14.30 -1.27
N SER A 3 -1.91 -13.33 -1.99
CA SER A 3 -0.48 -13.03 -1.95
C SER A 3 -0.17 -12.38 -0.60
N GLU A 4 0.74 -12.98 0.16
CA GLU A 4 1.18 -12.44 1.44
C GLU A 4 1.92 -11.11 1.23
N LEU A 5 1.61 -10.10 2.04
CA LEU A 5 2.22 -8.77 1.95
C LEU A 5 3.36 -8.67 2.96
N THR A 6 4.53 -8.22 2.51
CA THR A 6 5.66 -7.88 3.38
C THR A 6 5.73 -6.37 3.55
N LEU A 7 5.74 -5.89 4.80
CA LEU A 7 5.91 -4.47 5.11
C LEU A 7 7.39 -4.07 5.00
N GLU A 8 7.71 -3.21 4.06
CA GLU A 8 9.08 -2.72 3.81
C GLU A 8 9.38 -1.42 4.57
N GLN A 9 8.39 -0.53 4.63
CA GLN A 9 8.55 0.78 5.25
C GLN A 9 7.23 1.27 5.85
N SER A 10 7.33 1.93 7.01
CA SER A 10 6.24 2.72 7.59
C SER A 10 6.78 4.09 7.98
N THR A 11 6.09 5.15 7.56
CA THR A 11 6.51 6.53 7.82
C THR A 11 5.29 7.37 8.14
N LYS A 12 5.32 8.07 9.27
CA LYS A 12 4.26 9.01 9.64
C LYS A 12 4.28 10.20 8.67
N SER A 13 3.14 10.56 8.12
CA SER A 13 2.99 11.66 7.16
C SER A 13 1.65 12.34 7.35
N PHE A 14 1.67 13.64 7.65
CA PHE A 14 0.50 14.39 8.11
C PHE A 14 -0.20 13.65 9.27
N ASP A 15 -1.52 13.53 9.23
CA ASP A 15 -2.31 12.76 10.19
C ASP A 15 -2.55 11.32 9.70
N GLY A 16 -1.55 10.70 9.08
CA GLY A 16 -1.66 9.34 8.56
C GLY A 16 -0.30 8.67 8.43
N TYR A 17 -0.28 7.56 7.70
CA TYR A 17 0.93 6.78 7.44
C TYR A 17 1.11 6.50 5.96
N GLN A 18 2.32 6.74 5.48
CA GLN A 18 2.79 6.22 4.21
C GLN A 18 3.45 4.88 4.46
N TYR A 19 2.94 3.85 3.80
CA TYR A 19 3.52 2.51 3.80
C TYR A 19 4.13 2.19 2.45
N VAL A 20 5.05 1.25 2.48
CA VAL A 20 5.56 0.57 1.30
C VAL A 20 5.52 -0.92 1.56
N TYR A 21 4.89 -1.67 0.66
CA TYR A 21 4.75 -3.12 0.74
C TYR A 21 5.38 -3.79 -0.48
N SER A 22 5.85 -5.03 -0.29
CA SER A 22 6.25 -5.93 -1.36
C SER A 22 5.38 -7.20 -1.36
N HIS A 23 5.21 -7.83 -2.52
CA HIS A 23 4.56 -9.13 -2.67
C HIS A 23 4.98 -9.80 -3.97
N ASP A 24 4.93 -11.13 -4.01
CA ASP A 24 5.13 -11.88 -5.25
C ASP A 24 3.85 -11.84 -6.10
N SER A 25 3.94 -11.26 -7.29
CA SER A 25 2.80 -11.06 -8.17
C SER A 25 2.68 -12.21 -9.17
N TYR A 26 1.61 -12.99 -9.06
CA TYR A 26 1.31 -14.08 -10.00
C TYR A 26 1.13 -13.61 -11.45
N THR A 27 0.58 -12.40 -11.65
CA THR A 27 0.24 -11.90 -12.99
C THR A 27 1.46 -11.47 -13.80
N VAL A 28 2.54 -11.06 -13.14
CA VAL A 28 3.77 -10.58 -13.79
C VAL A 28 5.02 -11.37 -13.39
N ASP A 29 4.85 -12.46 -12.64
CA ASP A 29 5.87 -13.44 -12.23
C ASP A 29 7.14 -12.81 -11.62
N CYS A 30 6.95 -11.80 -10.78
CA CYS A 30 8.04 -11.15 -10.07
C CYS A 30 7.60 -10.50 -8.75
N ASN A 31 8.58 -10.16 -7.91
CA ASN A 31 8.35 -9.42 -6.68
C ASN A 31 8.04 -7.95 -7.01
N MET A 32 6.85 -7.49 -6.61
CA MET A 32 6.33 -6.16 -6.88
C MET A 32 6.28 -5.32 -5.61
N LYS A 33 6.64 -4.04 -5.73
CA LYS A 33 6.62 -3.07 -4.63
C LYS A 33 5.66 -1.93 -4.95
N PHE A 34 4.85 -1.52 -3.97
CA PHE A 34 3.94 -0.38 -4.10
C PHE A 34 3.89 0.46 -2.83
N GLY A 35 3.59 1.75 -2.99
CA GLY A 35 3.34 2.67 -1.88
C GLY A 35 1.83 2.87 -1.66
N ILE A 36 1.41 3.02 -0.40
CA ILE A 36 0.04 3.39 -0.06
C ILE A 36 0.05 4.41 1.08
N TYR A 37 -0.70 5.49 0.92
CA TYR A 37 -0.99 6.43 1.99
C TYR A 37 -2.32 6.05 2.64
N VAL A 38 -2.32 5.87 3.97
CA VAL A 38 -3.52 5.59 4.76
C VAL A 38 -3.76 6.78 5.70
N PRO A 39 -4.84 7.56 5.50
CA PRO A 39 -5.20 8.66 6.40
C PRO A 39 -5.79 8.13 7.72
N SER A 40 -5.68 8.88 8.83
CA SER A 40 -6.21 8.48 10.15
C SER A 40 -7.70 8.13 10.16
N ILE A 41 -8.50 8.76 9.29
CA ILE A 41 -9.95 8.49 9.19
C ILE A 41 -10.25 7.06 8.73
N ALA A 42 -9.31 6.39 8.06
CA ALA A 42 -9.46 5.01 7.59
C ALA A 42 -9.59 3.99 8.74
N ASP A 43 -9.19 4.35 9.97
CA ASP A 43 -9.41 3.52 11.16
C ASP A 43 -10.88 3.49 11.60
N LYS A 44 -11.69 4.46 11.14
CA LYS A 44 -13.09 4.63 11.55
C LYS A 44 -14.08 4.26 10.46
N GLU A 45 -13.71 4.48 9.20
CA GLU A 45 -14.59 4.24 8.05
C GLU A 45 -13.81 3.88 6.79
N CYS A 46 -14.49 3.21 5.85
CA CYS A 46 -13.91 2.98 4.53
C CYS A 46 -13.74 4.29 3.79
N VAL A 47 -12.55 4.51 3.23
CA VAL A 47 -12.20 5.71 2.46
C VAL A 47 -12.16 5.41 0.96
N PRO A 48 -12.38 6.41 0.08
CA PRO A 48 -12.19 6.23 -1.35
C PRO A 48 -10.73 5.94 -1.69
N LEU A 49 -10.51 5.15 -2.76
CA LEU A 49 -9.19 4.77 -3.25
C LEU A 49 -8.83 5.56 -4.51
N LEU A 50 -7.62 6.14 -4.54
CA LEU A 50 -7.00 6.69 -5.75
C LEU A 50 -5.78 5.84 -6.12
N ILE A 51 -5.77 5.30 -7.34
CA ILE A 51 -4.60 4.59 -7.90
C ILE A 51 -3.82 5.60 -8.75
N PHE A 52 -2.61 5.94 -8.30
CA PHE A 52 -1.69 6.78 -9.05
C PHE A 52 -0.72 5.91 -9.84
N LEU A 53 -0.71 6.06 -11.17
CA LEU A 53 0.21 5.38 -12.06
C LEU A 53 1.34 6.35 -12.41
N SER A 54 2.54 6.05 -11.95
CA SER A 54 3.75 6.76 -12.36
C SER A 54 4.02 6.58 -13.85
N GLY A 55 4.75 7.53 -14.44
CA GLY A 55 5.26 7.44 -15.81
C GLY A 55 6.47 6.53 -15.96
#